data_AF-A0A559VBF8-F1
#
_entry.id   AF-A0A559VBF8-F1
#
_cell.length_a   1.000
_cell.length_b   1.000
_cell.length_c   1.000
_cell.angle_alpha   90.00
_cell.angle_beta   90.00
_cell.angle_gamma   90.00
#
_symmetry.space_group_name_H-M   'P 1'
#
loop_
_entity.id
_entity.type
_entity.pdbx_description
1 polymer ?
#
loop_
_entity_poly.entity_id
_entity_poly.type
_entity_poly.pdbx_seq_one_letter_code
_entity_poly.pdbx_strand_id
1 'polypeptide(L)'
;MNRIQPQMGAEAYKTYSIVAPPSTHFRKATCAETDCPDYLNGWRVRVEGLEPEMVHAAKTSGRKYNEVRIAEGETWLYFEAGQPCFRASEHRLRLDRPELYLVRDGDWRGNPRGTKTRMHQRPELWVEDFGEHQQNIADQIERG
;
A
#
# COMPACT_ATOMS: atom_id res chain seq x y z
N MET A 1 4.62 13.13 -8.70
CA MET A 1 3.21 13.15 -9.13
C MET A 1 2.74 14.60 -9.20
N ASN A 2 2.48 15.12 -10.39
CA ASN A 2 1.81 16.42 -10.55
C ASN A 2 0.30 16.19 -10.36
N ARG A 3 -0.27 16.71 -9.26
CA ARG A 3 -1.72 16.71 -9.06
C ARG A 3 -2.32 17.86 -9.85
N ILE A 4 -3.49 17.65 -10.45
CA ILE A 4 -4.26 18.71 -11.09
C ILE A 4 -4.66 19.74 -10.02
N GLN A 5 -4.40 21.02 -10.31
CA GLN A 5 -4.77 22.10 -9.40
C GLN A 5 -6.28 22.36 -9.47
N PRO A 6 -7.00 22.26 -8.35
CA PRO A 6 -8.44 22.52 -8.33
C PRO A 6 -8.71 24.00 -8.58
N GLN A 7 -9.74 24.31 -9.37
CA GLN A 7 -10.08 25.69 -9.75
C GLN A 7 -10.89 26.45 -8.69
N MET A 8 -11.47 25.73 -7.72
CA MET A 8 -12.29 26.30 -6.64
C MET A 8 -11.62 26.08 -5.28
N GLY A 9 -12.18 26.62 -4.20
CA GLY A 9 -11.77 26.27 -2.83
C GLY A 9 -12.07 24.80 -2.50
N ALA A 10 -11.31 24.20 -1.59
CA ALA A 10 -11.42 22.77 -1.28
C ALA A 10 -12.83 22.42 -0.77
N GLU A 11 -13.52 23.37 -0.15
CA GLU A 11 -14.90 23.27 0.30
C GLU A 11 -15.95 23.05 -0.81
N ALA A 12 -15.60 23.30 -2.07
CA ALA A 12 -16.47 23.02 -3.21
C ALA A 12 -16.37 21.57 -3.68
N TYR A 13 -15.45 20.78 -3.12
CA TYR A 13 -15.18 19.41 -3.55
C TYR A 13 -15.66 18.41 -2.49
N LYS A 14 -16.00 17.21 -2.97
CA LYS A 14 -16.14 16.01 -2.15
C LYS A 14 -15.14 14.96 -2.62
N THR A 15 -14.48 14.30 -1.67
CA THR A 15 -13.65 13.13 -1.94
C THR A 15 -14.38 11.88 -1.48
N TYR A 16 -14.48 10.93 -2.41
CA TYR A 16 -15.01 9.60 -2.20
C TYR A 16 -13.83 8.62 -2.10
N SER A 17 -13.81 7.75 -1.10
CA SER A 17 -12.76 6.74 -0.96
C SER A 17 -13.28 5.41 -0.41
N ILE A 18 -12.63 4.34 -0.84
CA ILE A 18 -12.82 2.98 -0.32
C ILE A 18 -11.48 2.57 0.29
N VAL A 19 -11.47 2.26 1.59
CA VAL A 19 -10.22 1.99 2.31
C VAL A 19 -10.30 0.72 3.15
N ALA A 20 -9.18 0.03 3.25
CA ALA A 20 -8.96 -1.07 4.17
C ALA A 20 -7.74 -0.73 5.06
N PRO A 21 -7.93 -0.06 6.22
CA PRO A 21 -6.83 0.37 7.05
C PRO A 21 -5.93 -0.80 7.53
N PRO A 22 -4.59 -0.68 7.44
CA PRO A 22 -3.67 -1.73 7.89
C PRO A 22 -3.78 -2.14 9.37
N SER A 23 -4.34 -1.27 10.22
CA SER A 23 -4.53 -1.53 11.65
C SER A 23 -5.75 -2.39 11.96
N THR A 24 -6.76 -2.40 11.08
CA THR A 24 -8.05 -3.07 11.34
C THR A 24 -8.35 -4.18 10.35
N HIS A 25 -7.87 -4.08 9.11
CA HIS A 25 -8.19 -5.00 8.01
C HIS A 25 -7.07 -5.98 7.72
N PHE A 26 -5.96 -5.88 8.44
CA PHE A 26 -4.79 -6.71 8.20
C PHE A 26 -4.22 -7.18 9.54
N ARG A 27 -3.68 -8.39 9.55
CA ARG A 27 -2.82 -8.89 10.62
C ARG A 27 -1.41 -9.10 10.11
N LYS A 28 -0.43 -9.12 11.02
CA LYS A 28 0.91 -9.61 10.69
C LYS A 28 0.82 -11.04 10.19
N ALA A 29 1.63 -11.36 9.19
CA ALA A 29 1.71 -12.68 8.61
C ALA A 29 3.17 -13.08 8.43
N THR A 30 3.42 -14.38 8.46
CA THR A 30 4.71 -14.96 8.14
C THR A 30 4.90 -15.04 6.62
N CYS A 31 6.13 -15.27 6.17
CA CYS A 31 6.42 -15.47 4.75
C CYS A 31 5.66 -16.68 4.15
N ALA A 32 5.45 -17.73 4.95
CA ALA A 32 4.72 -18.92 4.52
C ALA A 32 3.23 -18.62 4.32
N GLU A 33 2.63 -17.82 5.20
CA GLU A 33 1.22 -17.45 5.11
C GLU A 33 0.89 -16.52 3.93
N THR A 34 1.87 -15.77 3.42
CA THR A 34 1.69 -14.84 2.29
C THR A 34 2.24 -15.38 0.97
N ASP A 35 2.56 -16.68 0.89
CA ASP A 35 3.19 -17.29 -0.28
C ASP A 35 4.40 -16.48 -0.80
N CYS A 36 5.24 -16.00 0.12
CA CYS A 36 6.36 -15.13 -0.21
C CYS A 36 7.34 -15.83 -1.18
N PRO A 37 7.62 -15.27 -2.36
CA PRO A 37 8.49 -15.92 -3.35
C PRO A 37 9.89 -16.23 -2.82
N ASP A 38 10.46 -15.34 -2.02
CA ASP A 38 11.79 -15.52 -1.42
C ASP A 38 11.77 -16.69 -0.42
N TYR A 39 10.70 -16.87 0.35
CA TYR A 39 10.54 -18.01 1.25
C TYR A 39 10.32 -19.30 0.48
N LEU A 40 9.50 -19.27 -0.57
CA LEU A 40 9.16 -20.47 -1.34
C LEU A 40 10.33 -20.97 -2.20
N ASN A 41 11.12 -20.06 -2.78
CA ASN A 41 12.12 -20.39 -3.79
C ASN A 41 13.56 -20.08 -3.36
N GLY A 42 13.75 -19.45 -2.20
CA GLY A 42 15.02 -18.84 -1.85
C GLY A 42 15.24 -17.53 -2.62
N TRP A 43 16.35 -16.85 -2.31
CA TRP A 43 16.73 -15.62 -2.98
C TRP A 43 18.24 -15.44 -2.98
N ARG A 44 18.72 -14.46 -3.74
CA ARG A 44 20.15 -14.17 -3.84
C ARG A 44 20.41 -12.67 -3.82
N VAL A 45 21.51 -12.30 -3.22
CA VAL A 45 21.93 -10.90 -3.04
C VAL A 45 23.32 -10.74 -3.65
N ARG A 46 23.44 -9.84 -4.64
CA ARG A 46 24.74 -9.49 -5.21
C ARG A 46 25.45 -8.53 -4.27
N VAL A 47 26.65 -8.88 -3.82
CA VAL A 47 27.42 -8.08 -2.86
C VAL A 47 27.91 -6.78 -3.50
N GLU A 48 28.37 -6.85 -4.75
CA GLU A 48 28.93 -5.69 -5.43
C GLU A 48 27.84 -4.74 -5.92
N GLY A 49 28.03 -3.46 -5.62
CA GLY A 49 27.05 -2.40 -5.91
C GLY A 49 25.98 -2.24 -4.82
N LEU A 50 26.01 -3.04 -3.75
CA LEU A 50 25.23 -2.77 -2.54
C LEU A 50 25.99 -1.84 -1.59
N GLU A 51 25.25 -0.98 -0.91
CA GLU A 51 25.77 -0.21 0.21
C GLU A 51 26.35 -1.15 1.29
N PRO A 52 27.48 -0.78 1.94
CA PRO A 52 28.13 -1.60 2.95
C PRO A 52 27.18 -2.02 4.09
N GLU A 53 26.25 -1.14 4.47
CA GLU A 53 25.25 -1.42 5.50
C GLU A 53 24.30 -2.54 5.11
N MET A 54 23.90 -2.62 3.84
CA MET A 54 23.01 -3.68 3.34
C MET A 54 23.74 -5.02 3.27
N VAL A 55 25.01 -5.02 2.85
CA VAL A 55 25.86 -6.22 2.87
C VAL A 55 26.04 -6.71 4.31
N HIS A 56 26.34 -5.80 5.24
CA HIS A 56 26.47 -6.12 6.65
C HIS A 56 25.17 -6.72 7.19
N ALA A 57 24.03 -6.07 6.97
CA ALA A 57 22.71 -6.55 7.38
C ALA A 57 22.41 -7.94 6.82
N ALA A 58 22.73 -8.22 5.56
CA ALA A 58 22.54 -9.54 4.95
C ALA A 58 23.37 -10.62 5.67
N LYS A 59 24.66 -10.35 5.91
CA LYS A 59 25.60 -11.29 6.56
C LYS A 59 25.33 -11.49 8.05
N THR A 60 24.79 -10.49 8.76
CA THR A 60 24.47 -10.57 10.21
C THR A 60 23.01 -10.84 10.50
N SER A 61 22.21 -11.13 9.48
CA SER A 61 20.75 -11.32 9.59
C SER A 61 20.31 -12.56 10.37
N GLY A 62 21.23 -13.43 10.78
CA GLY A 62 20.96 -14.73 11.40
C GLY A 62 20.40 -15.79 10.45
N ARG A 63 20.25 -15.47 9.15
CA ARG A 63 19.81 -16.40 8.12
C ARG A 63 21.00 -17.19 7.60
N LYS A 64 20.76 -18.45 7.23
CA LYS A 64 21.75 -19.29 6.58
C LYS A 64 21.92 -18.84 5.14
N TYR A 65 23.16 -18.67 4.71
CA TYR A 65 23.49 -18.35 3.33
C TYR A 65 24.77 -19.05 2.89
N ASN A 66 24.91 -19.22 1.58
CA ASN A 66 26.13 -19.65 0.93
C ASN A 66 26.72 -18.46 0.16
N GLU A 67 27.99 -18.14 0.41
CA GLU A 67 28.72 -17.11 -0.34
C GLU A 67 29.37 -17.77 -1.56
N VAL A 68 29.00 -17.33 -2.76
CA VAL A 68 29.47 -17.91 -4.02
C VAL A 68 30.11 -16.80 -4.85
N ARG A 69 31.38 -17.02 -5.21
CA ARG A 69 32.10 -16.16 -6.15
C ARG A 69 31.84 -16.64 -7.57
N ILE A 70 31.13 -15.83 -8.35
CA ILE A 70 30.71 -16.16 -9.71
C ILE A 70 31.79 -15.78 -10.72
N ALA A 71 32.43 -14.63 -10.51
CA ALA A 71 33.54 -14.14 -11.31
C ALA A 71 34.48 -13.27 -10.47
N GLU A 72 35.51 -12.72 -11.11
CA GLU A 72 36.35 -11.71 -10.45
C GLU A 72 35.53 -10.45 -10.16
N GLY A 73 35.48 -10.04 -8.89
CA GLY A 73 34.65 -8.90 -8.46
C GLY A 73 33.15 -9.15 -8.51
N GLU A 74 32.70 -10.40 -8.54
CA GLU A 74 31.28 -10.75 -8.46
C GLU A 74 31.02 -11.88 -7.47
N THR A 75 30.32 -11.53 -6.40
CA THR A 75 30.01 -12.38 -5.25
C THR A 75 28.53 -12.30 -4.94
N TRP A 76 27.91 -13.45 -4.76
CA TRP A 76 26.50 -13.55 -4.44
C TRP A 76 26.32 -14.30 -3.12
N LEU A 77 25.42 -13.80 -2.28
CA LEU A 77 24.92 -14.50 -1.10
C LEU A 77 23.63 -15.22 -1.49
N TYR A 78 23.63 -16.55 -1.43
CA TYR A 78 22.48 -17.40 -1.73
C TYR A 78 21.79 -17.80 -0.44
N PHE A 79 20.51 -17.48 -0.33
CA PHE A 79 19.64 -17.84 0.79
C PHE A 79 18.68 -18.93 0.33
N GLU A 80 18.70 -20.05 1.03
CA GLU A 80 17.84 -21.20 0.71
C GLU A 80 16.36 -20.92 1.04
N ALA A 81 15.48 -21.61 0.32
CA ALA A 81 14.05 -21.63 0.59
C ALA A 81 13.73 -22.09 2.02
N GLY A 82 12.55 -21.71 2.52
CA GLY A 82 12.08 -22.01 3.87
C GLY A 82 12.55 -21.03 4.95
N GLN A 83 13.35 -20.02 4.59
CA GLN A 83 13.81 -18.99 5.52
C GLN A 83 12.99 -17.70 5.39
N PRO A 84 12.71 -16.97 6.50
CA PRO A 84 12.04 -15.68 6.41
C PRO A 84 12.82 -14.70 5.53
N CYS A 85 12.16 -13.98 4.62
CA CYS A 85 12.82 -12.98 3.78
C CYS A 85 13.27 -11.75 4.59
N PHE A 86 14.01 -10.81 4.00
CA PHE A 86 14.41 -9.57 4.69
C PHE A 86 13.23 -8.65 5.05
N ARG A 87 12.13 -8.74 4.31
CA ARG A 87 10.90 -7.96 4.52
C ARG A 87 9.83 -8.72 5.30
N ALA A 88 10.23 -9.76 6.05
CA ALA A 88 9.27 -10.61 6.78
C ALA A 88 8.37 -9.80 7.74
N SER A 89 8.87 -8.69 8.30
CA SER A 89 8.11 -7.80 9.19
C SER A 89 7.03 -6.98 8.48
N GLU A 90 7.12 -6.83 7.16
CA GLU A 90 6.15 -6.10 6.34
C GLU A 90 5.00 -6.99 5.85
N HIS A 91 5.14 -8.32 5.95
CA HIS A 91 4.11 -9.25 5.51
C HIS A 91 2.84 -9.14 6.34
N ARG A 92 1.73 -9.07 5.61
CA ARG A 92 0.40 -8.94 6.17
C ARG A 92 -0.58 -9.79 5.39
N LEU A 93 -1.54 -10.36 6.10
CA LEU A 93 -2.70 -11.00 5.50
C LEU A 93 -3.93 -10.14 5.72
N ARG A 94 -4.73 -10.04 4.67
CA ARG A 94 -6.02 -9.37 4.72
C ARG A 94 -6.97 -10.22 5.57
N LEU A 95 -7.64 -9.57 6.51
CA LEU A 95 -8.74 -10.15 7.26
C LEU A 95 -10.00 -10.02 6.42
N ASP A 96 -10.89 -11.01 6.51
CA ASP A 96 -12.20 -10.97 5.86
C ASP A 96 -13.12 -9.96 6.57
N ARG A 97 -12.81 -8.68 6.34
CA ARG A 97 -13.52 -7.53 6.87
C ARG A 97 -13.93 -6.63 5.71
N PRO A 98 -15.19 -6.18 5.66
CA PRO A 98 -15.65 -5.24 4.66
C PRO A 98 -14.83 -3.96 4.67
N GLU A 99 -14.59 -3.38 3.49
CA GLU A 99 -13.97 -2.06 3.35
C GLU A 99 -14.79 -0.96 4.03
N LEU A 100 -14.12 0.15 4.32
CA LEU A 100 -14.78 1.37 4.76
C LEU A 100 -15.07 2.24 3.54
N TYR A 101 -16.35 2.56 3.34
CA TYR A 101 -16.85 3.40 2.26
C TYR A 101 -17.02 4.83 2.78
N LEU A 102 -16.07 5.70 2.47
CA LEU A 102 -15.96 7.03 3.08
C LEU A 102 -16.29 8.14 2.08
N VAL A 103 -16.89 9.20 2.60
CA VAL A 103 -17.12 10.47 1.91
C VAL A 103 -16.68 11.60 2.83
N ARG A 104 -15.82 12.47 2.32
CA ARG A 104 -15.36 13.67 3.03
C ARG A 104 -15.56 14.88 2.14
N ASP A 105 -15.86 16.03 2.73
CA ASP A 105 -15.71 17.28 2.01
C ASP A 105 -14.22 17.59 1.86
N GLY A 106 -13.89 18.40 0.86
CA GLY A 106 -12.51 18.67 0.51
C GLY A 106 -11.99 17.85 -0.66
N ASP A 107 -10.82 18.26 -1.11
CA ASP A 107 -10.01 17.56 -2.10
C ASP A 107 -8.67 17.11 -1.48
N TRP A 108 -7.64 16.98 -2.31
CA TRP A 108 -6.32 16.57 -1.86
C TRP A 108 -5.64 17.60 -0.92
N ARG A 109 -6.09 18.86 -0.90
CA ARG A 109 -5.65 19.93 0.01
C ARG A 109 -6.20 19.75 1.42
N GLY A 110 -7.16 18.85 1.62
CA GLY A 110 -7.73 18.51 2.92
C GLY A 110 -9.19 18.90 3.05
N ASN A 111 -9.73 18.81 4.28
CA ASN A 111 -11.11 19.15 4.60
C ASN A 111 -11.15 20.51 5.34
N PRO A 112 -11.18 21.65 4.61
CA PRO A 112 -11.08 22.98 5.23
C PRO A 112 -12.29 23.30 6.12
N ARG A 113 -13.44 22.65 5.90
CA ARG A 113 -14.65 22.86 6.71
C ARG A 113 -14.66 22.02 7.99
N GLY A 114 -13.68 21.12 8.19
CA GLY A 114 -13.62 20.24 9.35
C GLY A 114 -14.84 19.32 9.49
N THR A 115 -15.58 19.09 8.40
CA THR A 115 -16.79 18.29 8.44
C THR A 115 -16.47 16.84 8.77
N LYS A 116 -17.35 16.17 9.52
CA LYS A 116 -17.13 14.78 9.86
C LYS A 116 -17.18 13.92 8.60
N THR A 117 -16.21 13.04 8.44
CA THR A 117 -16.24 12.02 7.38
C THR A 117 -17.48 11.17 7.56
N ARG A 118 -18.29 11.08 6.50
CA ARG A 118 -19.43 10.17 6.46
C ARG A 118 -18.94 8.79 6.03
N MET A 119 -19.42 7.78 6.73
CA MET A 119 -19.15 6.38 6.41
C MET A 119 -20.46 5.70 6.02
N HIS A 120 -20.46 5.08 4.85
CA HIS A 120 -21.57 4.24 4.39
C HIS A 120 -21.36 2.81 4.89
N GLN A 121 -22.45 2.18 5.33
CA GLN A 121 -22.41 0.79 5.81
C GLN A 121 -22.43 -0.24 4.68
N ARG A 122 -22.81 0.18 3.48
CA ARG A 122 -23.00 -0.68 2.31
C ARG A 122 -22.39 -0.04 1.06
N PRO A 123 -21.78 -0.81 0.16
CA PRO A 123 -21.21 -0.29 -1.07
C PRO A 123 -22.28 0.33 -1.99
N GLU A 124 -23.48 -0.26 -2.05
CA GLU A 124 -24.55 0.24 -2.92
C GLU A 124 -24.92 1.70 -2.60
N LEU A 125 -25.08 2.02 -1.31
CA LEU A 125 -25.43 3.37 -0.85
C LEU A 125 -24.33 4.38 -1.13
N TRP A 126 -23.07 3.95 -1.11
CA TRP A 126 -21.94 4.80 -1.47
C TRP A 126 -21.93 5.10 -2.97
N VAL A 127 -22.26 4.11 -3.81
CA VAL A 127 -22.36 4.27 -5.27
C VAL A 127 -23.53 5.18 -5.65
N GLU A 128 -24.69 4.99 -5.02
CA GLU A 128 -25.86 5.86 -5.22
C GLU A 128 -25.54 7.31 -4.87
N ASP A 129 -24.96 7.56 -3.69
CA ASP A 129 -24.55 8.89 -3.24
C ASP A 129 -23.50 9.54 -4.15
N PHE A 130 -22.55 8.75 -4.67
CA PHE A 130 -21.61 9.24 -5.67
C PHE A 130 -22.33 9.62 -6.99
N GLY A 131 -23.22 8.76 -7.48
CA GLY A 131 -24.00 8.98 -8.69
C GLY A 131 -24.88 10.22 -8.61
N GLU A 132 -25.64 10.37 -7.53
CA GLU A 132 -26.45 11.57 -7.25
C GLU A 132 -25.58 12.83 -7.21
N HIS A 133 -24.40 12.77 -6.59
CA HIS A 133 -23.49 13.91 -6.57
C HIS A 133 -22.99 14.28 -7.97
N GLN A 134 -22.62 13.31 -8.80
CA GLN A 134 -22.20 13.56 -10.18
C GLN A 134 -23.33 14.16 -11.02
N GLN A 135 -24.55 13.63 -10.91
CA GLN A 135 -25.71 14.17 -11.64
C GLN A 135 -26.01 15.61 -11.22
N ASN A 136 -25.98 15.90 -9.92
CA ASN A 136 -26.18 17.26 -9.42
C ASN A 136 -25.14 18.24 -9.98
N ILE A 137 -23.88 17.82 -10.16
CA ILE A 137 -22.86 18.66 -10.79
C ILE A 137 -23.18 18.89 -12.27
N ALA A 138 -23.55 17.83 -13.00
CA ALA A 138 -23.93 17.94 -14.41
C ALA A 138 -25.12 18.91 -14.58
N ASP A 139 -26.16 18.77 -13.77
CA ASP A 139 -27.34 19.63 -13.79
C ASP A 139 -26.99 21.10 -13.52
N GLN A 140 -26.03 21.37 -12.62
CA GLN A 140 -25.58 22.74 -12.34
C GLN A 140 -24.79 23.33 -13.51
N ILE A 141 -23.94 22.53 -14.16
CA ILE A 141 -23.18 22.94 -15.35
C ILE A 141 -24.14 23.27 -16.51
N GLU A 142 -25.20 22.48 -16.69
CA GLU A 142 -26.19 22.73 -17.75
C GLU A 142 -27.01 24.02 -17.52
N ARG A 143 -27.17 24.45 -16.27
CA ARG A 143 -27.96 25.65 -15.91
C ARG A 143 -27.20 26.97 -16.09
N GLY A 144 -25.87 26.94 -16.21
CA GLY A 144 -25.01 28.12 -16.36
C GLY A 144 -24.51 28.66 -15.03
#